data_AF-A0A4R8FNP7-F1
#
_entry.id   AF-A0A4R8FNP7-F1
#
_cell.length_a   1.000
_cell.length_b   1.000
_cell.length_c   1.000
_cell.angle_alpha   90.00
_cell.angle_beta   90.00
_cell.angle_gamma   90.00
#
_symmetry.space_group_name_H-M   'P 1'
#
loop_
_entity.id
_entity.type
_entity.pdbx_description
1 polymer ?
#
loop_
_entity_poly.entity_id
_entity_poly.type
_entity_poly.pdbx_seq_one_letter_code
_entity_poly.pdbx_strand_id
1 'polypeptide(L)'
;MTTKAKARTFNTRTAEAVLAAAARARAARSERASAGSAAPALEAPVPARAPAPVPAPSPVPAFADRIPLGEIEQIRREGLSGRELRMARRIAQKQGLSITSDFDAIRQRRSRGIDRFSRNSVLNFGEARPIAPGAPGANDPAARAGATPGPAMAPGAQAAPAAPAPAPGPAALTSPAAERARAVSDIQRDIAHRRRRALTMLTARLSVFVVLPTALAGYYVFAVATPMEATPPEFVIQQANSPSGGGPGSLFQGGSLAMQQDSIAVQSDLQSRDAMLRLDEDQGIRAHFSQSSIDPTEGILNKEVLAADPQVSAAFSKALISYAEDRIDGLTQRLRENQMAGARQSQDTAEARVAEAQNRVLPLQEKLGVIDPAGETAALMGQINTFEIELRHKRLELQQLLDNATPNAARVSGVEGDIRRLDAMVRELRAVLTEGSSSGGSLARVSAELRIAEADPGNRQLLLQQTLEQLETARIEANRQVRYLSLGVSPVAPDKAAYPRAVENTALALLIFGGIYLMISLTLSILREQVSA
;
A
#
# COMPACT_ATOMS: atom_id res chain seq x y z
N MET A 1 -44.33 -16.12 -48.73
CA MET A 1 -43.30 -17.18 -48.69
C MET A 1 -42.79 -17.31 -47.26
N THR A 2 -42.65 -18.53 -46.73
CA THR A 2 -42.09 -18.76 -45.38
C THR A 2 -41.17 -19.98 -45.41
N THR A 3 -39.92 -19.81 -44.97
CA THR A 3 -38.88 -20.85 -44.99
C THR A 3 -38.67 -21.43 -43.59
N LYS A 4 -38.80 -22.75 -43.46
CA LYS A 4 -38.51 -23.46 -42.19
C LYS A 4 -37.01 -23.60 -41.96
N ALA A 5 -36.53 -23.17 -40.79
CA ALA A 5 -35.20 -23.52 -40.31
C ALA A 5 -35.12 -25.02 -39.97
N LYS A 6 -33.93 -25.62 -40.09
CA LYS A 6 -33.69 -27.06 -39.92
C LYS A 6 -32.64 -27.27 -38.83
N ALA A 7 -33.05 -27.83 -37.69
CA ALA A 7 -32.16 -28.05 -36.55
C ALA A 7 -31.10 -29.15 -36.84
N ARG A 8 -29.89 -28.97 -36.31
CA ARG A 8 -28.83 -29.98 -36.29
C ARG A 8 -28.71 -30.57 -34.88
N THR A 9 -28.73 -31.90 -34.79
CA THR A 9 -28.47 -32.64 -33.55
C THR A 9 -26.96 -32.70 -33.26
N PHE A 10 -26.55 -32.28 -32.06
CA PHE A 10 -25.16 -32.46 -31.58
C PHE A 10 -25.02 -33.78 -30.83
N ASN A 11 -23.86 -34.43 -30.97
CA ASN A 11 -23.55 -35.67 -30.24
C ASN A 11 -23.19 -35.38 -28.78
N THR A 12 -23.91 -36.00 -27.84
CA THR A 12 -23.73 -35.78 -26.39
C THR A 12 -22.48 -36.47 -25.82
N ARG A 13 -22.09 -37.63 -26.37
CA ARG A 13 -20.96 -38.45 -25.87
C ARG A 13 -19.61 -37.71 -25.81
N THR A 14 -19.39 -36.70 -26.65
CA THR A 14 -18.17 -35.87 -26.60
C THR A 14 -18.14 -34.90 -25.41
N ALA A 15 -19.30 -34.48 -24.89
CA ALA A 15 -19.36 -33.58 -23.72
C ALA A 15 -19.00 -34.33 -22.42
N GLU A 16 -19.52 -35.55 -22.25
CA GLU A 16 -19.21 -36.40 -21.09
C GLU A 16 -17.72 -36.75 -21.01
N ALA A 17 -17.09 -37.03 -22.16
CA ALA A 17 -15.65 -37.31 -22.22
C ALA A 17 -14.79 -36.11 -21.77
N VAL A 18 -15.17 -34.89 -22.15
CA VAL A 18 -14.48 -33.65 -21.73
C VAL A 18 -14.69 -33.38 -20.24
N LEU A 19 -15.92 -33.58 -19.72
CA LEU A 19 -16.20 -33.47 -18.28
C LEU A 19 -15.40 -34.49 -17.45
N ALA A 20 -15.31 -35.74 -17.90
CA ALA A 20 -14.51 -36.78 -17.23
C ALA A 20 -13.00 -36.46 -17.24
N ALA A 21 -12.48 -35.88 -18.33
CA ALA A 21 -11.10 -35.40 -18.40
C ALA A 21 -10.85 -34.22 -17.43
N ALA A 22 -11.75 -33.24 -17.39
CA ALA A 22 -11.68 -32.11 -16.48
C ALA A 22 -11.72 -32.52 -15.00
N ALA A 23 -12.56 -33.51 -14.65
CA ALA A 23 -12.63 -34.07 -13.29
C ALA A 23 -11.29 -34.71 -12.86
N ARG A 24 -10.68 -35.53 -13.74
CA ARG A 24 -9.36 -36.15 -13.48
C ARG A 24 -8.24 -35.11 -13.33
N ALA A 25 -8.24 -34.07 -14.17
CA ALA A 25 -7.29 -32.97 -14.07
C ALA A 25 -7.45 -32.15 -12.78
N ARG A 26 -8.65 -32.12 -12.17
CA ARG A 26 -8.92 -31.47 -10.89
C ARG A 26 -8.42 -32.30 -9.71
N ALA A 27 -8.61 -33.63 -9.74
CA ALA A 27 -8.12 -34.55 -8.71
C ALA A 27 -6.58 -34.58 -8.61
N ALA A 28 -5.89 -34.66 -9.76
CA ALA A 28 -4.42 -34.59 -9.81
C ALA A 28 -3.84 -33.25 -9.33
N ARG A 29 -4.67 -32.18 -9.29
CA ARG A 29 -4.28 -30.87 -8.75
C ARG A 29 -4.40 -30.81 -7.22
N SER A 30 -5.38 -31.49 -6.62
CA SER A 30 -5.48 -31.60 -5.15
C SER A 30 -4.35 -32.44 -4.55
N GLU A 31 -3.96 -33.57 -5.16
CA GLU A 31 -2.87 -34.41 -4.63
C GLU A 31 -1.53 -33.67 -4.61
N ARG A 32 -1.23 -32.88 -5.63
CA ARG A 32 -0.05 -31.99 -5.66
C ARG A 32 -0.10 -30.86 -4.63
N ALA A 33 -1.29 -30.40 -4.23
CA ALA A 33 -1.42 -29.41 -3.17
C ALA A 33 -1.10 -30.01 -1.78
N SER A 34 -1.56 -31.23 -1.50
CA SER A 34 -1.22 -31.95 -0.27
C SER A 34 0.27 -32.31 -0.16
N ALA A 35 0.93 -32.62 -1.27
CA ALA A 35 2.35 -33.02 -1.29
C ALA A 35 3.34 -31.88 -0.97
N GLY A 36 2.89 -30.62 -0.98
CA GLY A 36 3.75 -29.45 -0.68
C GLY A 36 3.83 -29.07 0.81
N SER A 37 3.02 -29.68 1.69
CA SER A 37 2.85 -29.23 3.07
C SER A 37 3.90 -29.77 4.06
N ALA A 38 5.19 -29.71 3.72
CA ALA A 38 6.27 -30.01 4.66
C ALA A 38 6.50 -28.81 5.60
N ALA A 39 5.89 -28.85 6.79
CA ALA A 39 6.07 -27.81 7.80
C ALA A 39 7.52 -27.78 8.33
N PRO A 40 8.14 -26.60 8.52
CA PRO A 40 9.45 -26.51 9.19
C PRO A 40 9.30 -26.92 10.66
N ALA A 41 10.31 -27.63 11.19
CA ALA A 41 10.31 -28.07 12.57
C ALA A 41 10.40 -26.88 13.55
N LEU A 42 9.75 -27.00 14.72
CA LEU A 42 9.88 -26.00 15.77
C LEU A 42 11.28 -26.05 16.38
N GLU A 43 12.04 -24.97 16.22
CA GLU A 43 13.29 -24.74 16.94
C GLU A 43 12.99 -24.28 18.38
N ALA A 44 13.83 -24.68 19.35
CA ALA A 44 13.56 -24.51 20.77
C ALA A 44 13.63 -23.03 21.23
N PRO A 45 12.85 -22.62 22.25
CA PRO A 45 12.82 -21.23 22.69
C PRO A 45 14.16 -20.78 23.31
N VAL A 46 14.86 -19.89 22.60
CA VAL A 46 16.07 -19.22 23.08
C VAL A 46 15.71 -18.36 24.31
N PRO A 47 16.44 -18.47 25.43
CA PRO A 47 16.13 -17.70 26.64
C PRO A 47 16.30 -16.19 26.39
N ALA A 48 15.31 -15.41 26.84
CA ALA A 48 15.24 -13.97 26.61
C ALA A 48 16.45 -13.23 27.20
N ARG A 49 17.36 -12.77 26.32
CA ARG A 49 18.38 -11.79 26.65
C ARG A 49 17.68 -10.48 27.02
N ALA A 50 17.78 -10.05 28.29
CA ALA A 50 17.19 -8.80 28.72
C ALA A 50 17.69 -7.62 27.85
N PRO A 51 16.81 -6.68 27.44
CA PRO A 51 17.22 -5.56 26.61
C PRO A 51 18.21 -4.69 27.38
N ALA A 52 19.30 -4.29 26.71
CA ALA A 52 20.21 -3.30 27.25
C ALA A 52 19.48 -1.97 27.49
N PRO A 53 19.81 -1.19 28.53
CA PRO A 53 19.15 0.08 28.79
C PRO A 53 19.38 1.02 27.61
N VAL A 54 18.28 1.44 26.97
CA VAL A 54 18.30 2.44 25.91
C VAL A 54 18.87 3.73 26.50
N PRO A 55 19.91 4.35 25.89
CA PRO A 55 20.41 5.64 26.37
C PRO A 55 19.27 6.66 26.32
N ALA A 56 19.10 7.41 27.41
CA ALA A 56 18.01 8.37 27.54
C ALA A 56 18.00 9.34 26.34
N PRO A 57 16.82 9.71 25.81
CA PRO A 57 16.74 10.65 24.70
C PRO A 57 17.43 11.96 25.12
N SER A 58 18.37 12.42 24.29
CA SER A 58 19.04 13.70 24.51
C SER A 58 17.98 14.80 24.65
N PRO A 59 18.13 15.72 25.62
CA PRO A 59 17.10 16.73 25.87
C PRO A 59 16.85 17.53 24.60
N VAL A 60 15.61 17.53 24.13
CA VAL A 60 15.18 18.39 23.02
C VAL A 60 15.59 19.83 23.35
N PRO A 61 16.32 20.54 22.47
CA PRO A 61 16.64 21.93 22.72
C PRO A 61 15.33 22.70 22.84
N ALA A 62 15.14 23.37 23.98
CA ALA A 62 13.97 24.20 24.20
C ALA A 62 13.87 25.28 23.10
N PHE A 63 12.66 25.70 22.75
CA PHE A 63 12.41 26.83 21.85
C PHE A 63 12.89 28.14 22.49
N ALA A 64 14.21 28.38 22.42
CA ALA A 64 14.91 29.41 23.17
C ALA A 64 15.79 30.34 22.32
N ASP A 65 15.94 30.08 21.02
CA ASP A 65 16.51 31.05 20.06
C ASP A 65 15.49 32.13 19.70
N ARG A 66 15.25 33.07 20.64
CA ARG A 66 14.60 34.34 20.33
C ARG A 66 15.54 35.16 19.45
N ILE A 67 15.30 35.12 18.14
CA ILE A 67 15.97 35.99 17.14
C ILE A 67 15.92 37.45 17.66
N PRO A 68 17.06 38.15 17.80
CA PRO A 68 17.08 39.54 18.27
C PRO A 68 16.49 40.46 17.18
N LEU A 69 15.18 40.70 17.26
CA LEU A 69 14.40 41.44 16.25
C LEU A 69 14.98 42.82 15.91
N GLY A 70 15.60 43.49 16.89
CA GLY A 70 16.24 44.79 16.71
C GLY A 70 17.32 44.82 15.62
N GLU A 71 18.14 43.78 15.49
CA GLU A 71 19.17 43.71 14.43
C GLU A 71 18.54 43.61 13.04
N ILE A 72 17.46 42.83 12.91
CA ILE A 72 16.76 42.64 11.63
C ILE A 72 16.00 43.92 11.26
N GLU A 73 15.45 44.66 12.22
CA GLU A 73 14.94 46.00 11.97
C GLU A 73 16.03 46.99 11.57
N GLN A 74 17.22 46.92 12.18
CA GLN A 74 18.34 47.79 11.83
C GLN A 74 18.80 47.55 10.38
N ILE A 75 19.00 46.29 9.98
CA ILE A 75 19.31 45.93 8.57
C ILE A 75 18.16 46.30 7.62
N ARG A 76 16.89 46.28 8.07
CA ARG A 76 15.76 46.78 7.27
C ARG A 76 15.82 48.30 7.07
N ARG A 77 16.28 49.06 8.06
CA ARG A 77 16.47 50.53 7.97
C ARG A 77 17.71 50.93 7.16
N GLU A 78 18.66 50.03 6.94
CA GLU A 78 19.82 50.25 6.03
C GLU A 78 19.43 50.32 4.54
N GLY A 79 18.19 49.99 4.16
CA GLY A 79 17.65 50.29 2.82
C GLY A 79 18.25 49.48 1.66
N LEU A 80 18.86 48.32 1.93
CA LEU A 80 19.50 47.48 0.89
C LEU A 80 18.55 47.11 -0.25
N SER A 81 19.06 47.10 -1.48
CA SER A 81 18.21 46.80 -2.64
C SER A 81 17.81 45.32 -2.69
N GLY A 82 16.65 45.06 -3.30
CA GLY A 82 16.20 43.71 -3.62
C GLY A 82 17.11 42.93 -4.58
N ARG A 83 18.21 43.52 -5.09
CA ARG A 83 19.27 42.80 -5.82
C ARG A 83 20.37 42.32 -4.88
N GLU A 84 20.74 43.14 -3.90
CA GLU A 84 21.77 42.83 -2.90
C GLU A 84 21.28 41.76 -1.91
N LEU A 85 20.02 41.83 -1.44
CA LEU A 85 19.39 40.81 -0.60
C LEU A 85 19.46 39.40 -1.23
N ARG A 86 19.01 39.26 -2.48
CA ARG A 86 19.06 38.00 -3.23
C ARG A 86 20.48 37.54 -3.54
N MET A 87 21.45 38.46 -3.67
CA MET A 87 22.86 38.12 -3.84
C MET A 87 23.47 37.61 -2.52
N ALA A 88 23.19 38.28 -1.39
CA ALA A 88 23.64 37.89 -0.07
C ALA A 88 23.13 36.50 0.32
N ARG A 89 21.85 36.20 0.07
CA ARG A 89 21.27 34.86 0.24
C ARG A 89 21.97 33.81 -0.62
N ARG A 90 22.19 34.09 -1.92
CA ARG A 90 22.89 33.16 -2.82
C ARG A 90 24.33 32.86 -2.36
N ILE A 91 25.03 33.86 -1.84
CA ILE A 91 26.39 33.70 -1.30
C ILE A 91 26.36 32.90 0.01
N ALA A 92 25.48 33.23 0.95
CA ALA A 92 25.33 32.52 2.21
C ALA A 92 24.94 31.04 2.01
N GLN A 93 24.04 30.75 1.06
CA GLN A 93 23.63 29.39 0.73
C GLN A 93 24.78 28.60 0.08
N LYS A 94 25.60 29.24 -0.77
CA LYS A 94 26.85 28.64 -1.31
C LYS A 94 27.91 28.41 -0.22
N GLN A 95 27.84 29.14 0.90
CA GLN A 95 28.68 28.97 2.09
C GLN A 95 28.06 28.02 3.14
N GLY A 96 26.97 27.32 2.81
CA GLY A 96 26.38 26.28 3.66
C GLY A 96 25.61 26.81 4.89
N LEU A 97 25.22 28.09 4.93
CA LEU A 97 24.42 28.63 6.03
C LEU A 97 22.93 28.28 5.87
N SER A 98 22.29 27.90 6.97
CA SER A 98 20.83 27.72 7.09
C SER A 98 20.15 29.09 7.21
N ILE A 99 19.40 29.47 6.18
CA ILE A 99 18.85 30.83 6.02
C ILE A 99 17.34 30.80 6.15
N THR A 100 16.80 31.52 7.14
CA THR A 100 15.34 31.64 7.32
C THR A 100 14.75 32.82 6.53
N SER A 101 15.55 33.84 6.21
CA SER A 101 15.13 35.03 5.45
C SER A 101 16.31 35.73 4.77
N ASP A 102 16.05 36.48 3.70
CA ASP A 102 17.09 37.24 2.97
C ASP A 102 17.84 38.25 3.88
N PHE A 103 17.17 38.83 4.88
CA PHE A 103 17.80 39.70 5.89
C PHE A 103 18.64 38.91 6.92
N ASP A 104 18.20 37.70 7.26
CA ASP A 104 18.93 36.79 8.14
C ASP A 104 20.24 36.29 7.49
N ALA A 105 20.25 36.08 6.17
CA ALA A 105 21.48 35.81 5.42
C ALA A 105 22.53 36.93 5.52
N ILE A 106 22.10 38.20 5.66
CA ILE A 106 23.02 39.33 5.90
C ILE A 106 23.50 39.31 7.35
N ARG A 107 22.59 39.15 8.32
CA ARG A 107 22.92 39.02 9.75
C ARG A 107 23.98 37.95 10.02
N GLN A 108 23.76 36.73 9.52
CA GLN A 108 24.68 35.60 9.71
C GLN A 108 26.03 35.76 8.99
N ARG A 109 26.09 36.56 7.91
CA ARG A 109 27.36 36.90 7.24
C ARG A 109 28.11 38.03 7.95
N ARG A 110 27.39 39.02 8.49
CA ARG A 110 27.94 40.12 9.31
C ARG A 110 28.51 39.60 10.63
N SER A 111 27.83 38.68 11.31
CA SER A 111 28.33 38.06 12.56
C SER A 111 29.56 37.17 12.36
N ARG A 112 29.80 36.70 11.12
CA ARG A 112 31.04 36.00 10.73
C ARG A 112 32.13 36.94 10.17
N GLY A 113 31.88 38.25 10.12
CA GLY A 113 32.82 39.25 9.58
C GLY A 113 33.00 39.24 8.06
N ILE A 114 32.15 38.53 7.30
CA ILE A 114 32.31 38.32 5.86
C ILE A 114 31.26 39.14 5.08
N ASP A 115 31.41 40.47 5.02
CA ASP A 115 30.68 41.26 4.03
C ASP A 115 31.51 42.36 3.35
N ARG A 116 31.12 42.70 2.12
CA ARG A 116 31.86 43.60 1.20
C ARG A 116 31.05 44.81 0.75
N PHE A 117 29.83 44.98 1.28
CA PHE A 117 28.84 45.96 0.82
C PHE A 117 28.49 47.05 1.84
N SER A 118 29.05 47.01 3.06
CA SER A 118 28.88 48.03 4.08
C SER A 118 29.56 49.34 3.69
N ARG A 119 28.79 50.31 3.16
CA ARG A 119 29.27 51.67 2.93
C ARG A 119 29.23 52.44 4.26
N ASN A 120 30.39 52.80 4.77
CA ASN A 120 30.63 53.70 5.92
C ASN A 120 29.93 53.31 7.24
N SER A 121 30.51 52.36 7.97
CA SER A 121 30.26 52.19 9.42
C SER A 121 31.51 51.68 10.16
N VAL A 122 32.64 52.37 9.99
CA VAL A 122 33.86 52.20 10.80
C VAL A 122 34.34 53.59 11.20
N LEU A 123 34.88 53.73 12.41
CA LEU A 123 35.32 55.00 13.04
C LEU A 123 34.19 55.95 13.48
N ASN A 124 33.52 55.61 14.59
CA ASN A 124 33.55 56.51 15.74
C ASN A 124 33.45 55.71 17.06
N PHE A 125 34.25 56.08 18.06
CA PHE A 125 34.19 55.58 19.44
C PHE A 125 34.04 56.80 20.35
N GLY A 126 32.88 56.98 21.00
CA GLY A 126 32.68 58.11 21.91
C GLY A 126 31.23 58.41 22.30
N GLU A 127 30.83 57.87 23.45
CA GLU A 127 29.93 58.48 24.47
C GLU A 127 28.48 58.97 24.12
N ALA A 128 27.80 59.45 25.17
CA ALA A 128 26.55 60.24 25.18
C ALA A 128 25.22 59.62 24.66
N ARG A 129 24.60 58.84 25.56
CA ARG A 129 23.28 59.04 26.22
C ARG A 129 22.28 60.08 25.57
N PRO A 130 20.95 59.80 25.54
CA PRO A 130 20.05 60.14 24.42
C PRO A 130 19.27 61.46 24.57
N ILE A 131 18.41 61.77 23.58
CA ILE A 131 17.17 62.56 23.71
C ILE A 131 16.18 62.20 22.57
N ALA A 132 14.88 62.44 22.80
CA ALA A 132 13.77 62.39 21.85
C ALA A 132 12.71 63.43 22.28
N PRO A 133 11.59 63.70 21.56
CA PRO A 133 11.19 63.26 20.22
C PRO A 133 10.89 64.46 19.27
N GLY A 134 10.41 64.22 18.03
CA GLY A 134 9.89 65.29 17.17
C GLY A 134 9.40 64.90 15.77
N ALA A 135 8.19 65.33 15.43
CA ALA A 135 7.54 65.39 14.11
C ALA A 135 6.59 66.63 14.14
N PRO A 136 5.85 67.04 13.08
CA PRO A 136 5.74 66.52 11.71
C PRO A 136 5.79 67.59 10.57
N GLY A 137 5.65 67.15 9.31
CA GLY A 137 5.26 68.00 8.15
C GLY A 137 6.34 68.90 7.52
N ALA A 138 6.12 69.61 6.40
CA ALA A 138 5.08 69.47 5.35
C ALA A 138 5.41 70.35 4.10
N ASN A 139 4.75 70.06 2.97
CA ASN A 139 4.51 70.91 1.78
C ASN A 139 5.62 71.15 0.71
N ASP A 140 5.22 70.87 -0.54
CA ASP A 140 5.71 71.47 -1.81
C ASP A 140 5.51 73.01 -1.87
N PRO A 141 6.10 73.72 -2.85
CA PRO A 141 5.36 73.95 -4.11
C PRO A 141 6.20 74.05 -5.42
N ALA A 142 5.44 74.19 -6.52
CA ALA A 142 5.78 74.26 -7.96
C ALA A 142 6.68 75.48 -8.40
N ALA A 143 7.03 75.74 -9.68
CA ALA A 143 6.33 75.42 -10.93
C ALA A 143 7.11 75.64 -12.27
N ARG A 144 6.63 74.99 -13.37
CA ARG A 144 6.65 75.38 -14.83
C ARG A 144 8.05 75.48 -15.52
N ALA A 145 8.27 75.26 -16.84
CA ALA A 145 7.57 74.68 -18.03
C ALA A 145 8.66 74.47 -19.16
N GLY A 146 8.49 73.91 -20.38
CA GLY A 146 7.40 73.21 -21.10
C GLY A 146 7.51 73.36 -22.66
N ALA A 147 7.28 72.29 -23.45
CA ALA A 147 7.19 72.23 -24.95
C ALA A 147 8.50 72.50 -25.76
N THR A 148 8.75 72.12 -27.04
CA THR A 148 8.17 71.18 -28.05
C THR A 148 9.25 70.76 -29.11
N PRO A 149 9.06 69.75 -30.02
CA PRO A 149 10.17 69.08 -30.75
C PRO A 149 10.24 69.14 -32.31
N GLY A 150 11.42 68.79 -32.88
CA GLY A 150 11.66 68.28 -34.27
C GLY A 150 12.12 69.31 -35.36
N PRO A 151 12.49 68.92 -36.61
CA PRO A 151 13.00 67.60 -37.12
C PRO A 151 14.08 67.65 -38.28
N ALA A 152 14.52 66.47 -38.77
CA ALA A 152 14.85 66.09 -40.18
C ALA A 152 16.21 66.36 -40.95
N MET A 153 16.70 65.26 -41.59
CA MET A 153 17.35 65.10 -42.92
C MET A 153 18.83 65.48 -43.26
N ALA A 154 19.30 64.98 -44.43
CA ALA A 154 20.70 64.89 -44.95
C ALA A 154 20.96 65.92 -46.10
N PRO A 155 21.97 65.86 -47.03
CA PRO A 155 22.88 64.78 -47.51
C PRO A 155 24.36 65.21 -47.80
N GLY A 156 25.12 64.44 -48.60
CA GLY A 156 26.28 64.96 -49.38
C GLY A 156 27.49 64.02 -49.55
N ALA A 157 28.14 64.04 -50.72
CA ALA A 157 29.40 63.33 -50.99
C ALA A 157 30.26 64.02 -52.08
N GLN A 158 31.57 64.17 -51.83
CA GLN A 158 32.65 64.52 -52.76
C GLN A 158 33.99 64.19 -52.06
N ALA A 159 34.91 63.42 -52.64
CA ALA A 159 35.81 63.69 -53.77
C ALA A 159 37.14 64.34 -53.34
N ALA A 160 38.27 63.78 -53.78
CA ALA A 160 39.62 64.13 -53.32
C ALA A 160 40.49 64.72 -54.45
N PRO A 161 41.57 65.44 -54.13
CA PRO A 161 42.60 65.80 -55.10
C PRO A 161 43.93 65.03 -54.95
N ALA A 162 44.53 64.79 -56.12
CA ALA A 162 45.86 64.28 -56.46
C ALA A 162 47.03 64.30 -55.44
N ALA A 163 47.89 63.28 -55.57
CA ALA A 163 49.29 63.30 -55.12
C ALA A 163 50.25 63.53 -56.31
N PRO A 164 51.43 64.16 -56.11
CA PRO A 164 52.54 64.15 -57.06
C PRO A 164 53.55 63.01 -56.77
N ALA A 165 54.38 62.71 -57.78
CA ALA A 165 55.33 61.58 -57.79
C ALA A 165 56.74 61.95 -57.23
N PRO A 166 57.65 60.98 -56.97
CA PRO A 166 58.81 61.16 -56.10
C PRO A 166 60.14 61.54 -56.80
N ALA A 167 61.13 61.93 -55.99
CA ALA A 167 62.53 62.11 -56.36
C ALA A 167 63.44 61.17 -55.50
N PRO A 168 64.67 60.84 -55.94
CA PRO A 168 65.45 59.73 -55.38
C PRO A 168 66.17 60.07 -54.06
N GLY A 169 66.40 59.05 -53.22
CA GLY A 169 67.15 59.19 -51.97
C GLY A 169 68.63 58.79 -52.10
N PRO A 170 69.34 58.64 -50.96
CA PRO A 170 70.51 57.76 -50.90
C PRO A 170 70.42 56.65 -49.84
N ALA A 171 71.28 55.66 -50.06
CA ALA A 171 71.60 54.46 -49.29
C ALA A 171 71.37 54.44 -47.76
N ALA A 172 70.70 53.35 -47.34
CA ALA A 172 71.15 52.42 -46.29
C ALA A 172 71.76 52.96 -44.98
N LEU A 173 70.89 53.10 -43.97
CA LEU A 173 71.20 52.67 -42.60
C LEU A 173 70.08 51.74 -42.11
N THR A 174 70.44 50.61 -41.52
CA THR A 174 69.49 49.61 -40.99
C THR A 174 68.77 50.17 -39.76
N SER A 175 67.47 50.46 -39.87
CA SER A 175 66.72 51.03 -38.75
C SER A 175 66.28 49.92 -37.76
N PRO A 176 66.67 49.97 -36.48
CA PRO A 176 66.34 48.91 -35.51
C PRO A 176 64.83 48.83 -35.21
N ALA A 177 64.04 49.82 -35.62
CA ALA A 177 62.58 49.76 -35.59
C ALA A 177 62.01 48.75 -36.61
N ALA A 178 62.57 48.68 -37.82
CA ALA A 178 62.13 47.74 -38.85
C ALA A 178 62.47 46.28 -38.49
N GLU A 179 63.61 46.06 -37.86
CA GLU A 179 64.03 44.74 -37.36
C GLU A 179 63.13 44.28 -36.21
N ARG A 180 62.84 45.15 -35.22
CA ARG A 180 61.88 44.84 -34.14
C ARG A 180 60.49 44.53 -34.68
N ALA A 181 60.00 45.28 -35.67
CA ALA A 181 58.70 45.04 -36.30
C ALA A 181 58.65 43.66 -37.01
N ARG A 182 59.72 43.28 -37.72
CA ARG A 182 59.85 41.95 -38.34
C ARG A 182 59.91 40.85 -37.28
N ALA A 183 60.80 40.97 -36.29
CA ALA A 183 60.92 40.01 -35.19
C ALA A 183 59.60 39.79 -34.43
N VAL A 184 58.85 40.86 -34.13
CA VAL A 184 57.50 40.73 -33.53
C VAL A 184 56.54 40.00 -34.48
N SER A 185 56.57 40.27 -35.78
CA SER A 185 55.73 39.56 -36.76
C SER A 185 56.08 38.07 -36.89
N ASP A 186 57.36 37.71 -36.78
CA ASP A 186 57.82 36.33 -36.88
C ASP A 186 57.56 35.54 -35.58
N ILE A 187 57.71 36.17 -34.42
CA ILE A 187 57.25 35.65 -33.13
C ILE A 187 55.73 35.43 -33.16
N GLN A 188 54.94 36.37 -33.71
CA GLN A 188 53.49 36.20 -33.87
C GLN A 188 53.13 35.06 -34.84
N ARG A 189 53.85 34.89 -35.95
CA ARG A 189 53.69 33.76 -36.89
C ARG A 189 53.96 32.43 -36.18
N ASP A 190 55.08 32.30 -35.47
CA ASP A 190 55.43 31.08 -34.76
C ASP A 190 54.41 30.75 -33.65
N ILE A 191 54.02 31.74 -32.84
CA ILE A 191 52.91 31.60 -31.87
C ILE A 191 51.62 31.13 -32.57
N ALA A 192 51.28 31.66 -33.75
CA ALA A 192 50.11 31.24 -34.51
C ALA A 192 50.23 29.80 -35.05
N HIS A 193 51.40 29.38 -35.54
CA HIS A 193 51.64 28.00 -36.00
C HIS A 193 51.61 26.99 -34.84
N ARG A 194 52.22 27.32 -33.70
CA ARG A 194 52.15 26.50 -32.46
C ARG A 194 50.72 26.40 -31.95
N ARG A 195 49.99 27.52 -31.88
CA ARG A 195 48.55 27.55 -31.51
C ARG A 195 47.69 26.73 -32.46
N ARG A 196 47.89 26.84 -33.78
CA ARG A 196 47.16 26.02 -34.78
C ARG A 196 47.39 24.52 -34.55
N ARG A 197 48.65 24.07 -34.40
CA ARG A 197 48.98 22.66 -34.13
C ARG A 197 48.39 22.16 -32.81
N ALA A 198 48.41 22.98 -31.76
CA ALA A 198 47.78 22.64 -30.48
C ALA A 198 46.25 22.53 -30.61
N LEU A 199 45.61 23.48 -31.31
CA LEU A 199 44.16 23.48 -31.54
C LEU A 199 43.72 22.27 -32.38
N THR A 200 44.47 21.90 -33.42
CA THR A 200 44.17 20.70 -34.23
C THR A 200 44.29 19.41 -33.44
N MET A 201 45.25 19.30 -32.52
CA MET A 201 45.35 18.13 -31.63
C MET A 201 44.25 18.08 -30.57
N LEU A 202 43.84 19.24 -30.04
CA LEU A 202 42.73 19.33 -29.08
C LEU A 202 41.39 19.00 -29.73
N THR A 203 41.11 19.54 -30.92
CA THR A 203 39.90 19.23 -31.70
C THR A 203 39.87 17.77 -32.13
N ALA A 204 40.99 17.20 -32.61
CA ALA A 204 41.05 15.77 -32.94
C ALA A 204 40.75 14.86 -31.73
N ARG A 205 41.31 15.17 -30.55
CA ARG A 205 41.02 14.41 -29.32
C ARG A 205 39.57 14.53 -28.88
N LEU A 206 39.01 15.74 -28.87
CA LEU A 206 37.61 15.98 -28.53
C LEU A 206 36.66 15.31 -29.54
N SER A 207 37.02 15.28 -30.82
CA SER A 207 36.26 14.52 -31.84
C SER A 207 36.25 13.02 -31.58
N VAL A 208 37.39 12.41 -31.23
CA VAL A 208 37.48 10.96 -30.97
C VAL A 208 36.82 10.55 -29.65
N PHE A 209 36.96 11.34 -28.59
CA PHE A 209 36.47 10.97 -27.25
C PHE A 209 35.10 11.53 -26.87
N VAL A 210 34.57 12.53 -27.58
CA VAL A 210 33.25 13.13 -27.30
C VAL A 210 32.33 13.08 -28.52
N VAL A 211 32.75 13.62 -29.67
CA VAL A 211 31.85 13.73 -30.83
C VAL A 211 31.52 12.37 -31.42
N LEU A 212 32.51 11.49 -31.61
CA LEU A 212 32.32 10.17 -32.22
C LEU A 212 31.42 9.25 -31.36
N PRO A 213 31.62 9.08 -30.04
CA PRO A 213 30.69 8.31 -29.20
C PRO A 213 29.28 8.91 -29.14
N THR A 214 29.17 10.24 -29.11
CA THR A 214 27.86 10.93 -29.14
C THR A 214 27.16 10.75 -30.49
N ALA A 215 27.89 10.82 -31.61
CA ALA A 215 27.35 10.62 -32.94
C ALA A 215 26.94 9.16 -33.18
N LEU A 216 27.68 8.19 -32.60
CA LEU A 216 27.29 6.78 -32.61
C LEU A 216 26.00 6.53 -31.82
N ALA A 217 25.90 7.11 -30.61
CA ALA A 217 24.67 7.08 -29.81
C ALA A 217 23.49 7.77 -30.51
N GLY A 218 23.74 8.90 -31.19
CA GLY A 218 22.73 9.57 -32.01
C GLY A 218 22.29 8.74 -33.21
N TYR A 219 23.22 8.11 -33.92
CA TYR A 219 22.89 7.19 -35.01
C TYR A 219 22.02 6.02 -34.51
N TYR A 220 22.35 5.42 -33.35
CA TYR A 220 21.51 4.40 -32.73
C TYR A 220 20.08 4.90 -32.48
N VAL A 221 19.94 6.02 -31.76
CA VAL A 221 18.63 6.50 -31.30
C VAL A 221 17.78 7.12 -32.42
N PHE A 222 18.39 7.62 -33.51
CA PHE A 222 17.66 8.17 -34.66
C PHE A 222 17.45 7.19 -35.84
N ALA A 223 18.23 6.11 -35.95
CA ALA A 223 18.20 5.23 -37.14
C ALA A 223 18.10 3.72 -36.83
N VAL A 224 18.18 3.29 -35.56
CA VAL A 224 18.11 1.87 -35.16
C VAL A 224 17.01 1.62 -34.14
N ALA A 225 16.87 2.48 -33.13
CA ALA A 225 15.89 2.32 -32.07
C ALA A 225 14.44 2.48 -32.59
N THR A 226 13.59 1.50 -32.31
CA THR A 226 12.15 1.55 -32.66
C THR A 226 11.41 2.61 -31.86
N PRO A 227 10.54 3.43 -32.48
CA PRO A 227 9.60 4.26 -31.75
C PRO A 227 8.63 3.39 -30.94
N MET A 228 8.37 3.76 -29.70
CA MET A 228 7.39 3.09 -28.82
C MET A 228 6.39 4.10 -28.25
N GLU A 229 5.13 3.67 -28.29
CA GLU A 229 3.93 4.40 -27.95
C GLU A 229 3.43 3.92 -26.58
N ALA A 230 3.37 4.83 -25.61
CA ALA A 230 3.08 4.52 -24.22
C ALA A 230 1.67 4.95 -23.81
N THR A 231 0.82 4.00 -23.40
CA THR A 231 -0.49 4.30 -22.80
C THR A 231 -0.49 3.94 -21.31
N PRO A 232 -0.28 4.89 -20.38
CA PRO A 232 -0.30 4.61 -18.94
C PRO A 232 -1.72 4.21 -18.46
N PRO A 233 -1.89 3.06 -17.79
CA PRO A 233 -3.14 2.69 -17.12
C PRO A 233 -3.19 3.32 -15.72
N GLU A 234 -4.07 4.32 -15.50
CA GLU A 234 -4.24 4.97 -14.19
C GLU A 234 -5.52 4.50 -13.49
N PHE A 235 -5.34 3.71 -12.42
CA PHE A 235 -6.41 3.18 -11.60
C PHE A 235 -6.08 3.27 -10.10
N VAL A 236 -7.12 3.36 -9.28
CA VAL A 236 -7.06 3.36 -7.82
C VAL A 236 -7.96 2.25 -7.28
N ILE A 237 -7.39 1.34 -6.49
CA ILE A 237 -8.17 0.34 -5.76
C ILE A 237 -8.81 1.03 -4.57
N GLN A 238 -10.14 0.98 -4.48
CA GLN A 238 -10.90 1.53 -3.36
C GLN A 238 -11.58 0.40 -2.59
N GLN A 239 -11.65 0.54 -1.27
CA GLN A 239 -12.50 -0.30 -0.44
C GLN A 239 -13.82 0.43 -0.19
N ALA A 240 -14.95 -0.30 -0.21
CA ALA A 240 -16.23 0.24 0.21
C ALA A 240 -16.08 0.82 1.63
N ASN A 241 -16.64 2.01 1.86
CA ASN A 241 -16.39 2.80 3.06
C ASN A 241 -16.55 1.97 4.34
N SER A 242 -15.42 1.60 4.96
CA SER A 242 -15.35 1.29 6.38
C SER A 242 -15.79 2.55 7.13
N PRO A 243 -17.00 2.59 7.73
CA PRO A 243 -17.42 3.75 8.50
C PRO A 243 -16.61 3.73 9.78
N SER A 244 -15.55 4.54 9.83
CA SER A 244 -14.65 4.62 10.98
C SER A 244 -15.47 4.96 12.22
N GLY A 245 -15.62 3.99 13.13
CA GLY A 245 -16.38 4.19 14.36
C GLY A 245 -15.78 5.37 15.13
N GLY A 246 -16.59 6.37 15.44
CA GLY A 246 -16.16 7.68 15.98
C GLY A 246 -15.61 7.66 17.41
N GLY A 247 -15.05 6.52 17.87
CA GLY A 247 -14.35 6.42 19.14
C GLY A 247 -12.87 6.76 18.99
N PRO A 248 -12.24 7.43 19.98
CA PRO A 248 -10.86 7.92 19.88
C PRO A 248 -9.80 6.81 19.69
N GLY A 249 -10.11 5.55 20.00
CA GLY A 249 -9.24 4.41 19.71
C GLY A 249 -9.06 4.11 18.21
N SER A 250 -10.03 4.49 17.36
CA SER A 250 -9.97 4.19 15.91
C SER A 250 -8.84 4.92 15.18
N LEU A 251 -8.26 5.96 15.77
CA LEU A 251 -7.19 6.75 15.16
C LEU A 251 -5.83 6.03 15.15
N PHE A 252 -5.65 5.00 15.99
CA PHE A 252 -4.37 4.30 16.18
C PHE A 252 -4.29 2.93 15.46
N GLN A 253 -5.37 2.46 14.84
CA GLN A 253 -5.50 1.07 14.40
C GLN A 253 -5.57 0.91 12.86
N GLY A 254 -4.40 0.90 12.22
CA GLY A 254 -4.12 0.14 10.99
C GLY A 254 -4.71 0.59 9.65
N GLY A 255 -5.73 1.47 9.62
CA GLY A 255 -6.53 1.74 8.40
C GLY A 255 -5.75 2.14 7.14
N SER A 256 -4.63 2.86 7.26
CA SER A 256 -3.77 3.24 6.13
C SER A 256 -2.78 2.16 5.70
N LEU A 257 -2.37 1.26 6.60
CA LEU A 257 -1.32 0.28 6.34
C LEU A 257 -1.86 -0.95 5.59
N ALA A 258 -3.11 -1.34 5.81
CA ALA A 258 -3.74 -2.45 5.10
C ALA A 258 -3.85 -2.19 3.59
N MET A 259 -4.40 -1.02 3.20
CA MET A 259 -4.52 -0.63 1.78
C MET A 259 -3.16 -0.56 1.06
N GLN A 260 -2.08 -0.29 1.79
CA GLN A 260 -0.73 -0.26 1.26
C GLN A 260 -0.18 -1.67 0.97
N GLN A 261 -0.63 -2.72 1.66
CA GLN A 261 -0.28 -4.11 1.36
C GLN A 261 -1.09 -4.66 0.18
N ASP A 262 -2.39 -4.37 0.14
CA ASP A 262 -3.30 -4.88 -0.89
C ASP A 262 -2.97 -4.34 -2.30
N SER A 263 -2.58 -3.07 -2.39
CA SER A 263 -2.13 -2.46 -3.65
C SER A 263 -0.82 -3.06 -4.16
N ILE A 264 0.11 -3.41 -3.27
CA ILE A 264 1.35 -4.14 -3.62
C ILE A 264 1.04 -5.56 -4.12
N ALA A 265 0.08 -6.26 -3.50
CA ALA A 265 -0.31 -7.61 -3.90
C ALA A 265 -0.96 -7.65 -5.29
N VAL A 266 -1.80 -6.68 -5.64
CA VAL A 266 -2.34 -6.57 -7.01
C VAL A 266 -1.25 -6.12 -8.00
N GLN A 267 -0.37 -5.19 -7.61
CA GLN A 267 0.71 -4.75 -8.50
C GLN A 267 1.67 -5.89 -8.89
N SER A 268 2.06 -6.75 -7.95
CA SER A 268 2.94 -7.89 -8.24
C SER A 268 2.25 -8.98 -9.07
N ASP A 269 0.93 -9.15 -8.92
CA ASP A 269 0.13 -10.07 -9.71
C ASP A 269 -0.04 -9.58 -11.16
N LEU A 270 -0.25 -8.27 -11.37
CA LEU A 270 -0.27 -7.64 -12.70
C LEU A 270 1.10 -7.68 -13.41
N GLN A 271 2.19 -7.69 -12.65
CA GLN A 271 3.55 -7.91 -13.17
C GLN A 271 3.89 -9.41 -13.34
N SER A 272 2.98 -10.32 -12.99
CA SER A 272 3.25 -11.76 -13.06
C SER A 272 3.15 -12.33 -14.47
N ARG A 273 3.83 -13.46 -14.68
CA ARG A 273 3.74 -14.24 -15.92
C ARG A 273 2.31 -14.76 -16.17
N ASP A 274 1.51 -14.99 -15.13
CA ASP A 274 0.15 -15.53 -15.27
C ASP A 274 -0.84 -14.47 -15.76
N ALA A 275 -0.63 -13.20 -15.40
CA ALA A 275 -1.35 -12.06 -16.00
C ALA A 275 -1.02 -11.94 -17.50
N MET A 276 0.27 -11.99 -17.85
CA MET A 276 0.73 -11.87 -19.23
C MET A 276 0.29 -13.04 -20.12
N LEU A 277 0.22 -14.27 -19.58
CA LEU A 277 -0.29 -15.44 -20.31
C LEU A 277 -1.78 -15.32 -20.65
N ARG A 278 -2.60 -14.74 -19.76
CA ARG A 278 -4.02 -14.48 -20.04
C ARG A 278 -4.22 -13.34 -21.05
N LEU A 279 -3.44 -12.27 -20.92
CA LEU A 279 -3.45 -11.18 -21.90
C LEU A 279 -3.07 -11.68 -23.31
N ASP A 280 -2.16 -12.65 -23.41
CA ASP A 280 -1.81 -13.31 -24.67
C ASP A 280 -2.94 -14.21 -25.20
N GLU A 281 -3.68 -14.90 -24.32
CA GLU A 281 -4.84 -15.74 -24.68
C GLU A 281 -6.01 -14.93 -25.26
N ASP A 282 -6.28 -13.73 -24.72
CA ASP A 282 -7.38 -12.85 -25.18
C ASP A 282 -7.02 -11.94 -26.38
N GLN A 283 -5.75 -11.52 -26.51
CA GLN A 283 -5.35 -10.47 -27.47
C GLN A 283 -4.18 -10.85 -28.39
N GLY A 284 -3.58 -12.05 -28.27
CA GLY A 284 -2.46 -12.48 -29.11
C GLY A 284 -1.19 -11.62 -28.96
N ILE A 285 -1.07 -10.91 -27.84
CA ILE A 285 -0.07 -9.87 -27.56
C ILE A 285 1.36 -10.34 -27.82
N ARG A 286 1.71 -11.59 -27.52
CA ARG A 286 3.04 -12.13 -27.74
C ARG A 286 3.39 -12.21 -29.22
N ALA A 287 2.42 -12.34 -30.13
CA ALA A 287 2.67 -12.28 -31.58
C ALA A 287 2.98 -10.86 -32.06
N HIS A 288 2.48 -9.83 -31.38
CA HIS A 288 2.85 -8.43 -31.64
C HIS A 288 4.25 -8.10 -31.11
N PHE A 289 4.60 -8.55 -29.91
CA PHE A 289 5.92 -8.27 -29.31
C PHE A 289 7.06 -9.19 -29.75
N SER A 290 6.80 -10.24 -30.53
CA SER A 290 7.83 -11.13 -31.10
C SER A 290 8.13 -10.88 -32.58
N GLN A 291 7.67 -9.75 -33.13
CA GLN A 291 8.02 -9.32 -34.48
C GLN A 291 9.51 -8.96 -34.58
N SER A 292 10.19 -9.44 -35.64
CA SER A 292 11.64 -9.27 -35.85
C SER A 292 12.10 -7.82 -36.14
N SER A 293 11.18 -6.86 -36.08
CA SER A 293 11.39 -5.42 -36.24
C SER A 293 11.53 -4.68 -34.91
N ILE A 294 11.28 -5.33 -33.77
CA ILE A 294 11.28 -4.72 -32.43
C ILE A 294 12.60 -5.01 -31.71
N ASP A 295 13.21 -3.98 -31.10
CA ASP A 295 14.42 -4.14 -30.27
C ASP A 295 14.09 -4.93 -28.98
N PRO A 296 14.69 -6.12 -28.75
CA PRO A 296 14.43 -6.93 -27.55
C PRO A 296 14.97 -6.29 -26.25
N THR A 297 15.72 -5.19 -26.34
CA THR A 297 16.39 -4.54 -25.19
C THR A 297 15.51 -3.52 -24.46
N GLU A 298 14.51 -2.95 -25.14
CA GLU A 298 13.57 -1.93 -24.60
C GLU A 298 12.25 -2.54 -24.10
N GLY A 299 12.11 -3.86 -24.15
CA GLY A 299 10.85 -4.56 -23.86
C GLY A 299 10.41 -4.50 -22.40
N ILE A 300 9.32 -3.75 -22.15
CA ILE A 300 8.54 -3.71 -20.89
C ILE A 300 9.27 -3.02 -19.73
N LEU A 301 9.30 -1.68 -19.76
CA LEU A 301 9.64 -0.85 -18.59
C LEU A 301 8.42 -0.55 -17.71
N ASN A 302 8.68 -0.32 -16.42
CA ASN A 302 7.70 -0.24 -15.34
C ASN A 302 6.47 0.66 -15.62
N LYS A 303 5.28 0.18 -15.22
CA LYS A 303 3.98 0.88 -15.12
C LYS A 303 3.37 1.37 -16.44
N GLU A 304 4.13 1.53 -17.50
CA GLU A 304 3.64 2.00 -18.80
C GLU A 304 3.54 0.85 -19.80
N VAL A 305 2.46 0.84 -20.57
CA VAL A 305 2.27 -0.13 -21.65
C VAL A 305 2.91 0.46 -22.89
N LEU A 306 4.13 -0.01 -23.20
CA LEU A 306 4.86 0.36 -24.40
C LEU A 306 4.51 -0.61 -25.54
N ALA A 307 4.05 -0.11 -26.69
CA ALA A 307 3.85 -0.91 -27.90
C ALA A 307 4.34 -0.14 -29.15
N ALA A 308 4.57 -0.83 -30.26
CA ALA A 308 4.97 -0.20 -31.53
C ALA A 308 3.78 0.43 -32.31
N ASP A 309 2.55 0.28 -31.81
CA ASP A 309 1.30 0.78 -32.41
C ASP A 309 0.45 1.44 -31.30
N PRO A 310 0.01 2.72 -31.47
CA PRO A 310 -0.87 3.39 -30.51
C PRO A 310 -2.16 2.63 -30.19
N GLN A 311 -2.73 1.90 -31.16
CA GLN A 311 -3.96 1.13 -30.97
C GLN A 311 -3.72 -0.12 -30.12
N VAL A 312 -2.61 -0.83 -30.37
CA VAL A 312 -2.19 -1.99 -29.56
C VAL A 312 -1.86 -1.56 -28.13
N SER A 313 -1.19 -0.41 -27.96
CA SER A 313 -0.90 0.18 -26.64
C SER A 313 -2.20 0.43 -25.85
N ALA A 314 -3.19 1.11 -26.46
CA ALA A 314 -4.47 1.37 -25.83
C ALA A 314 -5.34 0.12 -25.62
N ALA A 315 -5.25 -0.89 -26.49
CA ALA A 315 -5.96 -2.17 -26.34
C ALA A 315 -5.39 -2.99 -25.17
N PHE A 316 -4.06 -3.12 -25.09
CA PHE A 316 -3.37 -3.78 -23.98
C PHE A 316 -3.70 -3.10 -22.66
N SER A 317 -3.65 -1.76 -22.56
CA SER A 317 -3.98 -1.05 -21.30
C SER A 317 -5.43 -1.26 -20.85
N LYS A 318 -6.38 -1.44 -21.79
CA LYS A 318 -7.77 -1.79 -21.47
C LYS A 318 -7.90 -3.25 -21.01
N ALA A 319 -7.23 -4.18 -21.69
CA ALA A 319 -7.20 -5.59 -21.30
C ALA A 319 -6.57 -5.79 -19.90
N LEU A 320 -5.48 -5.06 -19.60
CA LEU A 320 -4.81 -5.10 -18.30
C LEU A 320 -5.71 -4.56 -17.17
N ILE A 321 -6.52 -3.53 -17.45
CA ILE A 321 -7.53 -3.02 -16.53
C ILE A 321 -8.64 -4.05 -16.30
N SER A 322 -9.18 -4.67 -17.36
CA SER A 322 -10.19 -5.73 -17.24
C SER A 322 -9.67 -6.91 -16.41
N TYR A 323 -8.43 -7.32 -16.63
CA TYR A 323 -7.78 -8.36 -15.84
C TYR A 323 -7.57 -7.95 -14.37
N ALA A 324 -7.25 -6.69 -14.09
CA ALA A 324 -7.17 -6.16 -12.73
C ALA A 324 -8.53 -6.19 -12.02
N GLU A 325 -9.61 -5.85 -12.73
CA GLU A 325 -10.99 -5.87 -12.25
C GLU A 325 -11.43 -7.31 -11.90
N ASP A 326 -11.34 -8.25 -12.86
CA ASP A 326 -11.60 -9.69 -12.64
C ASP A 326 -10.79 -10.25 -11.45
N ARG A 327 -9.55 -9.77 -11.27
CA ARG A 327 -8.66 -10.22 -10.19
C ARG A 327 -9.10 -9.69 -8.83
N ILE A 328 -9.54 -8.44 -8.75
CA ILE A 328 -10.05 -7.81 -7.52
C ILE A 328 -11.41 -8.40 -7.14
N ASP A 329 -12.29 -8.64 -8.10
CA ASP A 329 -13.58 -9.30 -7.89
C ASP A 329 -13.40 -10.75 -7.43
N GLY A 330 -12.50 -11.49 -8.09
CA GLY A 330 -12.14 -12.86 -7.69
C GLY A 330 -11.50 -12.95 -6.30
N LEU A 331 -10.78 -11.92 -5.85
CA LEU A 331 -10.27 -11.83 -4.47
C LEU A 331 -11.38 -11.46 -3.48
N THR A 332 -12.24 -10.49 -3.82
CA THR A 332 -13.37 -10.06 -2.99
C THR A 332 -14.39 -11.18 -2.77
N GLN A 333 -14.71 -11.94 -3.82
CA GLN A 333 -15.59 -13.11 -3.71
C GLN A 333 -15.01 -14.17 -2.77
N ARG A 334 -13.72 -14.50 -2.89
CA ARG A 334 -13.04 -15.46 -2.00
C ARG A 334 -12.99 -14.97 -0.55
N LEU A 335 -12.72 -13.69 -0.32
CA LEU A 335 -12.70 -13.11 1.02
C LEU A 335 -14.09 -13.21 1.67
N ARG A 336 -15.14 -12.88 0.90
CA ARG A 336 -16.55 -13.02 1.31
C ARG A 336 -16.94 -14.47 1.60
N GLU A 337 -16.53 -15.42 0.76
CA GLU A 337 -16.73 -16.86 0.98
C GLU A 337 -16.02 -17.33 2.26
N ASN A 338 -14.75 -16.99 2.45
CA ASN A 338 -13.95 -17.37 3.62
C ASN A 338 -14.54 -16.81 4.94
N GLN A 339 -15.00 -15.56 4.96
CA GLN A 339 -15.59 -14.94 6.15
C GLN A 339 -16.95 -15.55 6.52
N MET A 340 -17.78 -15.92 5.53
CA MET A 340 -19.04 -16.61 5.79
C MET A 340 -18.89 -18.11 6.08
N ALA A 341 -17.79 -18.76 5.68
CA ALA A 341 -17.63 -20.21 5.76
C ALA A 341 -17.82 -20.76 7.19
N GLY A 342 -17.17 -20.13 8.18
CA GLY A 342 -17.28 -20.55 9.59
C GLY A 342 -18.68 -20.34 10.17
N ALA A 343 -19.36 -19.25 9.80
CA ALA A 343 -20.71 -18.94 10.28
C ALA A 343 -21.80 -19.81 9.62
N ARG A 344 -21.60 -20.22 8.36
CA ARG A 344 -22.44 -21.24 7.72
C ARG A 344 -22.24 -22.61 8.37
N GLN A 345 -20.99 -23.02 8.58
CA GLN A 345 -20.70 -24.28 9.26
C GLN A 345 -21.27 -24.33 10.69
N SER A 346 -21.29 -23.22 11.42
CA SER A 346 -21.93 -23.16 12.75
C SER A 346 -23.46 -23.23 12.67
N GLN A 347 -24.09 -22.57 11.68
CA GLN A 347 -25.52 -22.75 11.37
C GLN A 347 -25.85 -24.22 11.05
N ASP A 348 -25.19 -24.81 10.04
CA ASP A 348 -25.42 -26.20 9.60
C ASP A 348 -25.28 -27.18 10.78
N THR A 349 -24.28 -26.95 11.64
CA THR A 349 -24.04 -27.75 12.84
C THR A 349 -25.10 -27.53 13.92
N ALA A 350 -25.64 -26.31 14.06
CA ALA A 350 -26.72 -26.00 15.00
C ALA A 350 -28.05 -26.61 14.55
N GLU A 351 -28.39 -26.53 13.27
CA GLU A 351 -29.61 -27.14 12.70
C GLU A 351 -29.60 -28.67 12.86
N ALA A 352 -28.48 -29.33 12.50
CA ALA A 352 -28.30 -30.76 12.72
C ALA A 352 -28.44 -31.15 14.21
N ARG A 353 -27.92 -30.31 15.11
CA ARG A 353 -28.01 -30.49 16.58
C ARG A 353 -29.40 -30.27 17.15
N VAL A 354 -30.22 -29.39 16.57
CA VAL A 354 -31.64 -29.22 16.92
C VAL A 354 -32.41 -30.49 16.54
N ALA A 355 -32.21 -31.00 15.32
CA ALA A 355 -32.84 -32.24 14.86
C ALA A 355 -32.39 -33.46 15.70
N GLU A 356 -31.11 -33.58 16.04
CA GLU A 356 -30.60 -34.62 16.94
C GLU A 356 -31.28 -34.57 18.32
N ALA A 357 -31.36 -33.38 18.93
CA ALA A 357 -31.98 -33.23 20.25
C ALA A 357 -33.47 -33.57 20.24
N GLN A 358 -34.22 -33.15 19.21
CA GLN A 358 -35.63 -33.51 19.04
C GLN A 358 -35.80 -35.03 18.89
N ASN A 359 -35.02 -35.66 18.00
CA ASN A 359 -35.06 -37.11 17.78
C ASN A 359 -34.61 -37.94 18.99
N ARG A 360 -33.89 -37.34 19.95
CA ARG A 360 -33.46 -38.00 21.20
C ARG A 360 -34.60 -38.18 22.22
N VAL A 361 -35.64 -37.34 22.16
CA VAL A 361 -36.79 -37.40 23.09
C VAL A 361 -37.67 -38.63 22.79
N LEU A 362 -37.96 -38.88 21.50
CA LEU A 362 -38.83 -39.99 21.05
C LEU A 362 -38.45 -41.37 21.65
N PRO A 363 -37.21 -41.89 21.51
CA PRO A 363 -36.85 -43.20 22.03
C PRO A 363 -36.76 -43.27 23.56
N LEU A 364 -36.86 -42.15 24.28
CA LEU A 364 -37.01 -42.13 25.73
C LEU A 364 -38.49 -42.24 26.12
N GLN A 365 -39.39 -41.56 25.38
CA GLN A 365 -40.84 -41.71 25.53
C GLN A 365 -41.30 -43.13 25.14
N GLU A 366 -40.79 -43.70 24.04
CA GLU A 366 -41.05 -45.09 23.62
C GLU A 366 -40.61 -46.11 24.68
N LYS A 367 -39.43 -45.91 25.30
CA LYS A 367 -38.92 -46.79 26.38
C LYS A 367 -39.73 -46.69 27.67
N LEU A 368 -40.28 -45.52 27.97
CA LEU A 368 -41.17 -45.33 29.12
C LEU A 368 -42.54 -45.95 28.87
N GLY A 369 -43.01 -46.01 27.60
CA GLY A 369 -44.29 -46.62 27.22
C GLY A 369 -45.53 -45.88 27.75
N VAL A 370 -45.33 -44.73 28.41
CA VAL A 370 -46.30 -43.99 29.21
C VAL A 370 -46.31 -42.54 28.74
N ILE A 371 -47.51 -42.00 28.51
CA ILE A 371 -47.72 -40.66 27.92
C ILE A 371 -47.33 -39.54 28.91
N ASP A 372 -47.49 -39.77 30.22
CA ASP A 372 -47.02 -38.88 31.29
C ASP A 372 -46.27 -39.68 32.39
N PRO A 373 -44.93 -39.76 32.32
CA PRO A 373 -44.10 -40.42 33.33
C PRO A 373 -44.16 -39.77 34.72
N ALA A 374 -44.47 -38.46 34.79
CA ALA A 374 -44.60 -37.76 36.06
C ALA A 374 -45.94 -38.09 36.73
N GLY A 375 -47.02 -38.13 35.96
CA GLY A 375 -48.34 -38.61 36.38
C GLY A 375 -48.32 -40.05 36.89
N GLU A 376 -47.66 -40.98 36.18
CA GLU A 376 -47.63 -42.38 36.61
C GLU A 376 -46.73 -42.62 37.83
N THR A 377 -45.56 -41.97 37.91
CA THR A 377 -44.73 -42.04 39.14
C THR A 377 -45.41 -41.39 40.33
N ALA A 378 -46.19 -40.32 40.14
CA ALA A 378 -47.03 -39.73 41.18
C ALA A 378 -48.19 -40.66 41.59
N ALA A 379 -48.82 -41.37 40.66
CA ALA A 379 -49.87 -42.35 40.95
C ALA A 379 -49.35 -43.54 41.76
N LEU A 380 -48.19 -44.09 41.41
CA LEU A 380 -47.51 -45.14 42.18
C LEU A 380 -47.15 -44.68 43.59
N MET A 381 -46.60 -43.47 43.75
CA MET A 381 -46.34 -42.87 45.07
C MET A 381 -47.62 -42.67 45.88
N GLY A 382 -48.73 -42.31 45.24
CA GLY A 382 -50.05 -42.23 45.85
C GLY A 382 -50.53 -43.58 46.40
N GLN A 383 -50.44 -44.65 45.59
CA GLN A 383 -50.79 -46.01 46.02
C GLN A 383 -49.90 -46.50 47.17
N ILE A 384 -48.59 -46.27 47.11
CA ILE A 384 -47.64 -46.60 48.19
C ILE A 384 -48.06 -45.90 49.49
N ASN A 385 -48.39 -44.60 49.45
CA ASN A 385 -48.81 -43.87 50.64
C ASN A 385 -50.14 -44.40 51.23
N THR A 386 -51.11 -44.75 50.38
CA THR A 386 -52.37 -45.37 50.82
C THR A 386 -52.13 -46.71 51.52
N PHE A 387 -51.38 -47.64 50.89
CA PHE A 387 -51.09 -48.94 51.51
C PHE A 387 -50.19 -48.81 52.74
N GLU A 388 -49.30 -47.82 52.81
CA GLU A 388 -48.56 -47.52 54.04
C GLU A 388 -49.47 -47.03 55.17
N ILE A 389 -50.49 -46.21 54.87
CA ILE A 389 -51.48 -45.77 55.88
C ILE A 389 -52.28 -46.97 56.40
N GLU A 390 -52.78 -47.84 55.51
CA GLU A 390 -53.46 -49.09 55.91
C GLU A 390 -52.54 -50.01 56.74
N LEU A 391 -51.28 -50.15 56.33
CA LEU A 391 -50.26 -50.93 57.04
C LEU A 391 -49.97 -50.37 58.44
N ARG A 392 -49.96 -49.05 58.62
CA ARG A 392 -49.85 -48.39 59.94
C ARG A 392 -51.10 -48.65 60.78
N HIS A 393 -52.30 -48.55 60.23
CA HIS A 393 -53.54 -48.88 60.93
C HIS A 393 -53.58 -50.35 61.37
N LYS A 394 -53.19 -51.29 60.50
CA LYS A 394 -53.11 -52.72 60.82
C LYS A 394 -52.07 -53.05 61.87
N ARG A 395 -50.93 -52.35 61.89
CA ARG A 395 -49.92 -52.46 62.96
C ARG A 395 -50.46 -51.97 64.32
N LEU A 396 -51.27 -50.90 64.33
CA LEU A 396 -51.95 -50.42 65.54
C LEU A 396 -53.05 -51.40 66.01
N GLU A 397 -53.83 -51.97 65.09
CA GLU A 397 -54.81 -53.02 65.40
C GLU A 397 -54.13 -54.25 66.05
N LEU A 398 -52.97 -54.66 65.53
CA LEU A 398 -52.18 -55.76 66.11
C LEU A 398 -51.71 -55.43 67.53
N GLN A 399 -51.21 -54.21 67.79
CA GLN A 399 -50.80 -53.80 69.14
C GLN A 399 -51.98 -53.85 70.12
N GLN A 400 -53.14 -53.29 69.76
CA GLN A 400 -54.35 -53.31 70.58
C GLN A 400 -54.85 -54.73 70.90
N LEU A 401 -54.61 -55.71 70.00
CA LEU A 401 -54.92 -57.13 70.25
C LEU A 401 -53.91 -57.81 71.20
N LEU A 402 -52.67 -57.33 71.25
CA LEU A 402 -51.58 -57.87 72.08
C LEU A 402 -51.50 -57.20 73.46
N ASP A 403 -52.00 -55.98 73.62
CA ASP A 403 -52.12 -55.27 74.91
C ASP A 403 -53.13 -55.95 75.88
N ASN A 404 -53.95 -56.88 75.37
CA ASN A 404 -54.86 -57.70 76.17
C ASN A 404 -54.12 -58.87 76.84
N ALA A 405 -54.32 -59.06 78.15
CA ALA A 405 -53.71 -60.14 78.93
C ALA A 405 -53.99 -61.57 78.41
N THR A 406 -55.04 -61.77 77.59
CA THR A 406 -55.27 -63.04 76.86
C THR A 406 -55.65 -62.78 75.39
N PRO A 407 -54.65 -62.62 74.49
CA PRO A 407 -54.90 -62.32 73.07
C PRO A 407 -55.65 -63.43 72.33
N ASN A 408 -56.60 -63.06 71.46
CA ASN A 408 -57.25 -64.01 70.58
C ASN A 408 -56.34 -64.36 69.39
N ALA A 409 -55.68 -65.52 69.47
CA ALA A 409 -54.70 -65.98 68.48
C ALA A 409 -55.23 -66.01 67.03
N ALA A 410 -56.52 -66.30 66.80
CA ALA A 410 -57.10 -66.30 65.47
C ALA A 410 -57.23 -64.87 64.89
N ARG A 411 -57.55 -63.87 65.71
CA ARG A 411 -57.56 -62.46 65.31
C ARG A 411 -56.15 -61.94 65.06
N VAL A 412 -55.22 -62.23 65.97
CA VAL A 412 -53.79 -61.87 65.84
C VAL A 412 -53.22 -62.41 64.53
N SER A 413 -53.39 -63.71 64.25
CA SER A 413 -52.90 -64.34 63.02
C SER A 413 -53.51 -63.75 61.73
N GLY A 414 -54.79 -63.34 61.79
CA GLY A 414 -55.47 -62.63 60.70
C GLY A 414 -54.84 -61.27 60.39
N VAL A 415 -54.66 -60.43 61.41
CA VAL A 415 -54.08 -59.08 61.27
C VAL A 415 -52.60 -59.14 60.87
N GLU A 416 -51.83 -60.09 61.40
CA GLU A 416 -50.48 -60.38 60.89
C GLU A 416 -50.49 -60.77 59.40
N GLY A 417 -51.49 -61.52 58.96
CA GLY A 417 -51.70 -61.88 57.56
C GLY A 417 -51.92 -60.67 56.67
N ASP A 418 -52.74 -59.70 57.13
CA ASP A 418 -52.94 -58.42 56.45
C ASP A 418 -51.63 -57.61 56.38
N ILE A 419 -50.91 -57.49 57.50
CA ILE A 419 -49.62 -56.80 57.58
C ILE A 419 -48.61 -57.41 56.60
N ARG A 420 -48.50 -58.74 56.52
CA ARG A 420 -47.60 -59.41 55.57
C ARG A 420 -47.97 -59.15 54.11
N ARG A 421 -49.27 -59.10 53.77
CA ARG A 421 -49.73 -58.77 52.41
C ARG A 421 -49.44 -57.31 52.04
N LEU A 422 -49.79 -56.37 52.92
CA LEU A 422 -49.57 -54.94 52.70
C LEU A 422 -48.08 -54.58 52.62
N ASP A 423 -47.24 -55.14 53.49
CA ASP A 423 -45.78 -54.92 53.45
C ASP A 423 -45.14 -55.49 52.18
N ALA A 424 -45.63 -56.63 51.67
CA ALA A 424 -45.21 -57.17 50.38
C ALA A 424 -45.61 -56.25 49.20
N MET A 425 -46.86 -55.77 49.17
CA MET A 425 -47.36 -54.91 48.09
C MET A 425 -46.67 -53.53 48.07
N VAL A 426 -46.35 -52.97 49.25
CA VAL A 426 -45.53 -51.74 49.36
C VAL A 426 -44.10 -51.97 48.86
N ARG A 427 -43.49 -53.15 49.07
CA ARG A 427 -42.18 -53.49 48.49
C ARG A 427 -42.24 -53.63 46.98
N GLU A 428 -43.26 -54.30 46.46
CA GLU A 428 -43.47 -54.50 45.02
C GLU A 428 -43.60 -53.15 44.27
N LEU A 429 -44.49 -52.26 44.74
CA LEU A 429 -44.66 -50.93 44.15
C LEU A 429 -43.37 -50.07 44.24
N ARG A 430 -42.59 -50.21 45.32
CA ARG A 430 -41.28 -49.54 45.43
C ARG A 430 -40.25 -50.12 44.46
N ALA A 431 -40.18 -51.44 44.28
CA ALA A 431 -39.28 -52.10 43.34
C ALA A 431 -39.55 -51.68 41.88
N VAL A 432 -40.82 -51.51 41.49
CA VAL A 432 -41.20 -50.96 40.18
C VAL A 432 -40.59 -49.57 39.93
N LEU A 433 -40.53 -48.72 40.96
CA LEU A 433 -39.89 -47.40 40.87
C LEU A 433 -38.34 -47.48 40.85
N THR A 434 -37.73 -48.31 41.72
CA THR A 434 -36.28 -48.27 42.01
C THR A 434 -35.42 -49.28 41.26
N GLU A 435 -35.94 -50.48 40.99
CA GLU A 435 -35.21 -51.55 40.30
C GLU A 435 -35.68 -51.66 38.84
N GLY A 436 -37.00 -51.45 38.62
CA GLY A 436 -37.63 -51.35 37.31
C GLY A 436 -38.07 -52.70 36.73
N SER A 437 -38.94 -52.64 35.72
CA SER A 437 -39.33 -53.83 34.97
C SER A 437 -38.12 -54.42 34.23
N SER A 438 -38.10 -55.75 34.08
CA SER A 438 -36.95 -56.58 33.66
C SER A 438 -36.29 -56.26 32.31
N SER A 439 -36.82 -55.31 31.55
CA SER A 439 -36.27 -54.82 30.27
C SER A 439 -36.08 -53.29 30.19
N GLY A 440 -36.57 -52.51 31.17
CA GLY A 440 -36.64 -51.04 31.09
C GLY A 440 -35.68 -50.28 32.01
N GLY A 441 -35.26 -50.89 33.12
CA GLY A 441 -34.53 -50.19 34.20
C GLY A 441 -35.43 -49.28 35.04
N SER A 442 -34.85 -48.62 36.05
CA SER A 442 -35.59 -47.78 37.00
C SER A 442 -36.34 -46.62 36.31
N LEU A 443 -37.64 -46.51 36.58
CA LEU A 443 -38.49 -45.39 36.15
C LEU A 443 -37.91 -44.03 36.60
N ALA A 444 -37.34 -43.95 37.79
CA ALA A 444 -36.70 -42.74 38.31
C ALA A 444 -35.46 -42.33 37.50
N ARG A 445 -34.75 -43.29 36.89
CA ARG A 445 -33.62 -43.01 35.99
C ARG A 445 -34.10 -42.57 34.61
N VAL A 446 -35.00 -43.31 33.98
CA VAL A 446 -35.43 -42.98 32.60
C VAL A 446 -36.20 -41.66 32.55
N SER A 447 -36.99 -41.34 33.57
CA SER A 447 -37.64 -40.02 33.70
C SER A 447 -36.66 -38.86 33.95
N ALA A 448 -35.52 -39.11 34.62
CA ALA A 448 -34.46 -38.12 34.75
C ALA A 448 -33.70 -37.92 33.41
N GLU A 449 -33.40 -38.99 32.68
CA GLU A 449 -32.80 -38.92 31.34
C GLU A 449 -33.74 -38.22 30.33
N LEU A 450 -35.06 -38.48 30.39
CA LEU A 450 -36.08 -37.79 29.60
C LEU A 450 -36.14 -36.30 29.91
N ARG A 451 -36.22 -35.90 31.19
CA ARG A 451 -36.28 -34.47 31.58
C ARG A 451 -35.09 -33.65 31.08
N ILE A 452 -33.90 -34.27 31.01
CA ILE A 452 -32.72 -33.65 30.42
C ILE A 452 -32.85 -33.55 28.89
N ALA A 453 -33.36 -34.60 28.24
CA ALA A 453 -33.61 -34.62 26.80
C ALA A 453 -34.70 -33.64 26.36
N GLU A 454 -35.72 -33.38 27.17
CA GLU A 454 -36.79 -32.40 26.87
C GLU A 454 -36.30 -30.94 26.96
N ALA A 455 -35.32 -30.67 27.82
CA ALA A 455 -34.70 -29.34 27.94
C ALA A 455 -33.71 -29.03 26.80
N ASP A 456 -33.07 -30.05 26.22
CA ASP A 456 -32.01 -29.85 25.23
C ASP A 456 -32.50 -29.19 23.91
N PRO A 457 -33.63 -29.57 23.28
CA PRO A 457 -34.18 -28.87 22.12
C PRO A 457 -34.34 -27.37 22.30
N GLY A 458 -34.78 -26.90 23.48
CA GLY A 458 -34.88 -25.47 23.78
C GLY A 458 -33.52 -24.78 23.79
N ASN A 459 -32.52 -25.42 24.41
CA ASN A 459 -31.14 -24.93 24.43
C ASN A 459 -30.51 -24.92 23.02
N ARG A 460 -30.76 -25.96 22.21
CA ARG A 460 -30.29 -26.00 20.81
C ARG A 460 -30.98 -24.94 19.95
N GLN A 461 -32.27 -24.67 20.17
CA GLN A 461 -33.01 -23.62 19.44
C GLN A 461 -32.47 -22.22 19.75
N LEU A 462 -32.13 -21.95 21.01
CA LEU A 462 -31.47 -20.70 21.42
C LEU A 462 -30.07 -20.57 20.79
N LEU A 463 -29.29 -21.65 20.75
CA LEU A 463 -27.98 -21.67 20.09
C LEU A 463 -28.10 -21.46 18.57
N LEU A 464 -29.13 -22.02 17.93
CA LEU A 464 -29.42 -21.80 16.51
C LEU A 464 -29.70 -20.31 16.23
N GLN A 465 -30.52 -19.65 17.05
CA GLN A 465 -30.75 -18.20 16.95
C GLN A 465 -29.43 -17.41 17.04
N GLN A 466 -28.55 -17.74 17.99
CA GLN A 466 -27.23 -17.12 18.11
C GLN A 466 -26.34 -17.36 16.87
N THR A 467 -26.38 -18.55 16.24
CA THR A 467 -25.63 -18.79 14.99
C THR A 467 -26.19 -18.03 13.80
N LEU A 468 -27.50 -17.78 13.74
CA LEU A 468 -28.13 -16.96 12.70
C LEU A 468 -27.77 -15.46 12.86
N GLU A 469 -27.72 -14.95 14.10
CA GLU A 469 -27.21 -13.61 14.41
C GLU A 469 -25.73 -13.45 14.02
N GLN A 470 -24.90 -14.47 14.32
CA GLN A 470 -23.50 -14.51 13.87
C GLN A 470 -23.37 -14.55 12.34
N LEU A 471 -24.24 -15.28 11.63
CA LEU A 471 -24.23 -15.35 10.18
C LEU A 471 -24.61 -14.02 9.53
N GLU A 472 -25.68 -13.35 9.99
CA GLU A 472 -26.02 -12.02 9.48
C GLU A 472 -24.94 -10.99 9.83
N THR A 473 -24.28 -11.11 11.00
CA THR A 473 -23.12 -10.28 11.36
C THR A 473 -21.95 -10.49 10.39
N ALA A 474 -21.57 -11.75 10.11
CA ALA A 474 -20.51 -12.10 9.17
C ALA A 474 -20.85 -11.70 7.72
N ARG A 475 -22.13 -11.79 7.33
CA ARG A 475 -22.65 -11.34 6.03
C ARG A 475 -22.59 -9.82 5.89
N ILE A 476 -22.94 -9.07 6.94
CA ILE A 476 -22.81 -7.61 6.99
C ILE A 476 -21.34 -7.20 6.91
N GLU A 477 -20.44 -7.85 7.64
CA GLU A 477 -19.01 -7.56 7.58
C GLU A 477 -18.41 -7.88 6.20
N ALA A 478 -18.68 -9.06 5.66
CA ALA A 478 -18.20 -9.48 4.33
C ALA A 478 -18.71 -8.56 3.19
N ASN A 479 -19.92 -8.00 3.32
CA ASN A 479 -20.43 -6.99 2.39
C ASN A 479 -19.81 -5.60 2.61
N ARG A 480 -19.28 -5.27 3.80
CA ARG A 480 -18.56 -4.01 4.05
C ARG A 480 -17.11 -4.06 3.56
N GLN A 481 -16.48 -5.24 3.53
CA GLN A 481 -15.10 -5.39 3.09
C GLN A 481 -14.92 -5.47 1.56
N VAL A 482 -15.97 -5.26 0.77
CA VAL A 482 -15.94 -5.22 -0.71
C VAL A 482 -14.90 -4.21 -1.22
N ARG A 483 -14.11 -4.63 -2.20
CA ARG A 483 -13.10 -3.81 -2.89
C ARG A 483 -13.50 -3.68 -4.34
N TYR A 484 -13.25 -2.52 -4.94
CA TYR A 484 -13.57 -2.23 -6.33
C TYR A 484 -12.44 -1.44 -6.99
N LEU A 485 -12.30 -1.63 -8.30
CA LEU A 485 -11.41 -0.84 -9.13
C LEU A 485 -12.10 0.49 -9.49
N SER A 486 -11.38 1.61 -9.35
CA SER A 486 -11.85 2.91 -9.80
C SER A 486 -10.85 3.50 -10.78
N LEU A 487 -11.30 3.84 -11.98
CA LEU A 487 -10.44 4.37 -13.05
C LEU A 487 -10.33 5.88 -12.93
N GLY A 488 -9.10 6.41 -12.90
CA GLY A 488 -8.87 7.85 -12.88
C GLY A 488 -9.13 8.47 -14.26
N VAL A 489 -8.60 7.81 -15.30
CA VAL A 489 -8.84 8.11 -16.72
C VAL A 489 -8.94 6.81 -17.52
N SER A 490 -9.70 6.83 -18.62
CA SER A 490 -9.75 5.69 -19.56
C SER A 490 -8.52 5.68 -20.48
N PRO A 491 -7.90 4.52 -20.78
CA PRO A 491 -6.78 4.44 -21.71
C PRO A 491 -7.16 4.90 -23.13
N VAL A 492 -6.36 5.82 -23.67
CA VAL A 492 -6.46 6.34 -25.04
C VAL A 492 -5.15 6.09 -25.79
N ALA A 493 -5.25 5.99 -27.12
CA ALA A 493 -4.07 5.86 -27.98
C ALA A 493 -3.28 7.19 -27.97
N PRO A 494 -1.95 7.16 -27.81
CA PRO A 494 -1.11 8.37 -27.88
C PRO A 494 -0.98 8.89 -29.31
N ASP A 495 -0.87 10.21 -29.46
CA ASP A 495 -0.64 10.87 -30.76
C ASP A 495 0.85 10.92 -31.18
N LYS A 496 1.78 10.55 -30.29
CA LYS A 496 3.24 10.67 -30.48
C LYS A 496 4.03 9.70 -29.60
N ALA A 497 4.98 9.01 -30.22
CA ALA A 497 5.96 8.15 -29.56
C ALA A 497 6.59 8.79 -28.32
N ALA A 498 6.39 8.15 -27.17
CA ALA A 498 6.97 8.54 -25.90
C ALA A 498 8.48 8.25 -25.84
N TYR A 499 8.91 7.21 -26.58
CA TYR A 499 10.29 6.73 -26.66
C TYR A 499 10.69 6.41 -28.10
N PRO A 500 11.98 6.51 -28.47
CA PRO A 500 13.06 7.07 -27.66
C PRO A 500 13.13 8.60 -27.79
N ARG A 501 13.51 9.29 -26.71
CA ARG A 501 13.66 10.76 -26.72
C ARG A 501 14.96 11.19 -27.38
N ALA A 502 15.02 11.09 -28.71
CA ALA A 502 16.25 11.19 -29.48
C ALA A 502 17.08 12.47 -29.24
N VAL A 503 16.44 13.63 -29.05
CA VAL A 503 17.13 14.90 -28.76
C VAL A 503 17.65 14.96 -27.31
N GLU A 504 16.89 14.44 -26.34
CA GLU A 504 17.30 14.42 -24.93
C GLU A 504 18.45 13.42 -24.70
N ASN A 505 18.33 12.21 -25.25
CA ASN A 505 19.33 11.14 -25.11
C ASN A 505 20.66 11.51 -25.77
N THR A 506 20.64 12.19 -26.93
CA THR A 506 21.88 12.66 -27.58
C THR A 506 22.54 13.84 -26.86
N ALA A 507 21.75 14.79 -26.33
CA ALA A 507 22.29 15.86 -25.50
C ALA A 507 22.88 15.32 -24.19
N LEU A 508 22.25 14.32 -23.58
CA LEU A 508 22.73 13.64 -22.37
C LEU A 508 24.03 12.85 -22.65
N ALA A 509 24.10 12.13 -23.77
CA ALA A 509 25.33 11.46 -24.20
C ALA A 509 26.49 12.45 -24.40
N LEU A 510 26.25 13.59 -25.06
CA LEU A 510 27.22 14.67 -25.23
C LEU A 510 27.78 15.16 -23.89
N LEU A 511 26.90 15.38 -22.91
CA LEU A 511 27.27 15.86 -21.58
C LEU A 511 28.06 14.82 -20.78
N ILE A 512 27.71 13.53 -20.87
CA ILE A 512 28.45 12.45 -20.21
C ILE A 512 29.85 12.30 -20.81
N PHE A 513 29.97 12.12 -22.13
CA PHE A 513 31.28 11.97 -22.77
C PHE A 513 32.14 13.23 -22.63
N GLY A 514 31.53 14.42 -22.73
CA GLY A 514 32.20 15.70 -22.48
C GLY A 514 32.70 15.86 -21.04
N GLY A 515 31.90 15.46 -20.05
CA GLY A 515 32.27 15.48 -18.63
C GLY A 515 33.40 14.51 -18.29
N ILE A 516 33.34 13.27 -18.82
CA ILE A 516 34.40 12.27 -18.68
C ILE A 516 35.70 12.78 -19.32
N TYR A 517 35.63 13.32 -20.55
CA TYR A 517 36.78 13.90 -21.24
C TYR A 517 37.39 15.07 -20.46
N LEU A 518 36.58 15.95 -19.87
CA LEU A 518 37.06 17.07 -19.06
C LEU A 518 37.73 16.58 -17.78
N MET A 519 37.16 15.60 -17.07
CA MET A 519 37.79 14.97 -15.89
C MET A 519 39.15 14.35 -16.23
N ILE A 520 39.23 13.53 -17.28
CA ILE A 520 40.49 12.88 -17.71
C ILE A 520 41.51 13.92 -18.19
N SER A 521 41.07 14.96 -18.92
CA SER A 521 41.97 16.03 -19.37
C SER A 521 42.49 16.87 -18.19
N LEU A 522 41.71 17.07 -17.14
CA LEU A 522 42.11 17.83 -15.96
C LEU A 522 43.10 17.02 -15.09
N THR A 523 42.81 15.75 -14.82
CA THR A 523 43.72 14.89 -14.04
C THR A 523 45.04 14.68 -14.77
N LEU A 524 45.04 14.48 -16.10
CA LEU A 524 46.27 14.43 -16.89
C LEU A 524 47.02 15.77 -16.93
N SER A 525 46.32 16.91 -16.87
CA SER A 525 46.97 18.23 -16.78
C SER A 525 47.71 18.39 -15.45
N ILE A 526 47.04 18.08 -14.33
CA ILE A 526 47.62 18.14 -12.98
C ILE A 526 48.79 17.16 -12.86
N LEU A 527 48.62 15.92 -13.32
CA LEU A 527 49.68 14.90 -13.26
C LEU A 527 50.90 15.30 -14.10
N ARG A 528 50.69 15.94 -15.25
CA ARG A 528 51.79 16.49 -16.07
C ARG A 528 52.49 17.65 -15.38
N GLU A 529 51.74 18.56 -14.77
CA GLU A 529 52.28 19.72 -14.05
C GLU A 529 53.20 19.26 -12.90
N GLN A 530 52.75 18.29 -12.09
CA GLN A 530 53.50 17.66 -11.00
C GLN A 530 54.74 16.84 -11.45
N VAL A 531 54.84 16.49 -12.74
CA VAL A 531 55.99 15.76 -13.33
C VAL A 531 56.89 16.71 -14.15
N SER A 532 56.54 18.00 -14.22
CA SER A 532 57.31 19.05 -14.92
C SER A 532 57.88 20.14 -14.01
N ALA A 533 57.72 19.96 -12.69
CA ALA A 533 58.30 20.77 -11.62
C ALA A 533 59.40 19.97 -10.90
#